data_AF-A0A379K570-F1
#
_entry.id   AF-A0A379K570-F1
#
_cell.length_a   1.000
_cell.length_b   1.000
_cell.length_c   1.000
_cell.angle_alpha   90.00
_cell.angle_beta   90.00
_cell.angle_gamma   90.00
#
_symmetry.space_group_name_H-M   'P 1'
#
loop_
_entity.id
_entity.type
_entity.pdbx_description
1 polymer ?
#
loop_
_entity_poly.entity_id
_entity_poly.type
_entity_poly.pdbx_seq_one_letter_code
_entity_poly.pdbx_strand_id
1 'polypeptide(L)'
;MRQEHRVGEKLFVDYAGQTVPVIDRHSGEIRQAQVFVAVLGASSYTFAEATWSQQLPDWLGSHTRCFAFLGGVPEIVVPDNLRSAVSKAHRYEPDINPSYRDLAEHYGVAVVPARARKPRDKAKAEVGVQVVERWILAALRNRQFFSLDELNTAIAVLLERLNQRPFKKLPGSRQSAFEALDRPALRPLPEQPYVYAEWKKARVHIDYHVEVDGHYYSVPYQLVKKQLEVRLTARTVECFHANQRVASHLRSMHKGRHSTQAEHMPKSHREHAEWTPQRLIRWAEQTGPNTAGVIRHILERRIHPQQGYRACLGILRLGKTHGEARLELACRRAISLGTCSYKSLESILRQGLENLPLAQTNLPLLPDDHANLRGSAYYH
;
A
#
# COMPACT_ATOMS: atom_id res chain seq x y z
N MET A 1 -12.99 -43.61 0.87
CA MET A 1 -11.53 -43.51 1.10
C MET A 1 -11.19 -42.11 1.59
N ARG A 2 -10.87 -41.97 2.88
CA ARG A 2 -10.21 -40.76 3.43
C ARG A 2 -8.80 -40.72 2.82
N GLN A 3 -8.36 -39.58 2.32
CA GLN A 3 -6.95 -39.41 1.99
C GLN A 3 -6.18 -39.41 3.30
N GLU A 4 -5.25 -40.35 3.46
CA GLU A 4 -4.26 -40.31 4.53
C GLU A 4 -3.20 -39.29 4.11
N HIS A 5 -3.06 -38.22 4.88
CA HIS A 5 -2.00 -37.24 4.70
C HIS A 5 -0.84 -37.64 5.59
N ARG A 6 0.38 -37.67 5.04
CA ARG A 6 1.57 -37.87 5.86
C ARG A 6 1.74 -36.67 6.80
N VAL A 7 2.21 -36.99 7.99
CA VAL A 7 2.46 -36.03 9.07
C VAL A 7 3.55 -35.06 8.64
N GLY A 8 3.36 -33.75 8.87
CA GLY A 8 4.29 -32.68 8.49
C GLY A 8 4.42 -32.40 6.97
N GLU A 9 3.79 -33.22 6.13
CA GLU A 9 4.03 -33.20 4.68
C GLU A 9 3.34 -32.03 3.99
N LYS A 10 2.01 -31.90 4.16
CA LYS A 10 1.19 -31.00 3.32
C LYS A 10 0.49 -29.92 4.12
N LEU A 11 0.69 -28.67 3.71
CA LEU A 11 -0.09 -27.51 4.13
C LEU A 11 -0.96 -27.05 2.97
N PHE A 12 -2.27 -27.01 3.18
CA PHE A 12 -3.23 -26.52 2.20
C PHE A 12 -3.52 -25.06 2.47
N VAL A 13 -3.42 -24.20 1.45
CA VAL A 13 -3.59 -22.75 1.61
C VAL A 13 -4.62 -22.21 0.63
N ASP A 14 -5.49 -21.34 1.13
CA ASP A 14 -6.58 -20.73 0.34
C ASP A 14 -7.05 -19.41 0.98
N TYR A 15 -7.94 -18.70 0.30
CA TYR A 15 -8.68 -17.57 0.86
C TYR A 15 -10.14 -17.94 1.10
N ALA A 16 -10.70 -17.45 2.21
CA ALA A 16 -12.12 -17.52 2.43
C ALA A 16 -12.88 -16.67 1.40
N GLY A 17 -14.07 -17.14 1.01
CA GLY A 17 -14.94 -16.38 0.10
C GLY A 17 -15.57 -15.17 0.79
N GLN A 18 -15.78 -15.25 2.11
CA GLN A 18 -16.29 -14.15 2.91
C GLN A 18 -15.20 -13.11 3.22
N THR A 19 -15.54 -11.83 3.05
CA THR A 19 -14.71 -10.70 3.46
C THR A 19 -15.22 -10.07 4.75
N VAL A 20 -14.34 -9.34 5.45
CA VAL A 20 -14.69 -8.62 6.68
C VAL A 20 -14.54 -7.11 6.45
N PRO A 21 -15.58 -6.29 6.70
CA PRO A 21 -15.47 -4.85 6.58
C PRO A 21 -14.60 -4.25 7.69
N VAL A 22 -13.67 -3.39 7.32
CA VAL A 22 -12.87 -2.57 8.23
C VAL A 22 -13.12 -1.10 7.90
N ILE A 23 -13.43 -0.30 8.92
CA ILE A 23 -13.90 1.08 8.78
C ILE A 23 -12.76 2.03 9.12
N ASP A 24 -12.43 2.95 8.21
CA ASP A 24 -11.50 4.03 8.54
C ASP A 24 -12.16 5.03 9.53
N ARG A 25 -11.52 5.25 10.68
CA ARG A 25 -12.09 6.07 11.78
C ARG A 25 -12.35 7.53 11.41
N HIS A 26 -11.62 8.06 10.42
CA HIS A 26 -11.65 9.50 10.11
C HIS A 26 -12.60 9.79 8.95
N SER A 27 -12.57 8.95 7.92
CA SER A 27 -13.36 9.11 6.69
C SER A 27 -14.66 8.31 6.69
N GLY A 28 -14.78 7.27 7.52
CA GLY A 28 -15.88 6.31 7.47
C GLY A 28 -15.82 5.37 6.26
N GLU A 29 -14.76 5.42 5.45
CA GLU A 29 -14.61 4.54 4.29
C GLU A 29 -14.50 3.07 4.73
N ILE A 30 -15.25 2.19 4.08
CA ILE A 30 -15.25 0.76 4.37
C ILE A 30 -14.35 0.05 3.37
N ARG A 31 -13.31 -0.60 3.89
CA ARG A 31 -12.44 -1.47 3.10
C ARG A 31 -12.66 -2.93 3.47
N GLN A 32 -12.86 -3.78 2.47
CA GLN A 32 -13.07 -5.21 2.66
C GLN A 32 -11.73 -5.94 2.83
N ALA A 33 -11.50 -6.52 4.00
CA ALA A 33 -10.38 -7.41 4.27
C ALA A 33 -10.71 -8.85 3.86
N GLN A 34 -9.73 -9.56 3.33
CA GLN A 34 -9.85 -10.93 2.85
C GLN A 34 -9.14 -11.87 3.83
N VAL A 35 -9.64 -13.09 4.02
CA VAL A 35 -9.14 -13.99 5.07
C VAL A 35 -8.32 -15.10 4.45
N PHE A 36 -7.01 -15.09 4.69
CA PHE A 36 -6.10 -16.18 4.34
C PHE A 36 -6.30 -17.33 5.33
N VAL A 37 -6.33 -18.56 4.82
CA VAL A 37 -6.51 -19.78 5.61
C VAL A 37 -5.45 -20.80 5.20
N ALA A 38 -4.79 -21.40 6.19
CA ALA A 38 -3.86 -22.50 5.99
C ALA A 38 -4.20 -23.67 6.92
N VAL A 39 -4.17 -24.90 6.41
CA VAL A 39 -4.54 -26.11 7.16
C VAL A 39 -3.56 -27.24 6.92
N LEU A 40 -3.00 -27.79 8.00
CA LEU A 40 -2.15 -28.97 7.94
C LEU A 40 -2.95 -30.23 7.59
N GLY A 41 -2.43 -31.05 6.69
CA GLY A 41 -3.12 -32.23 6.16
C GLY A 41 -3.46 -33.27 7.23
N ALA A 42 -2.53 -33.57 8.14
CA ALA A 42 -2.68 -34.62 9.14
C ALA A 42 -3.51 -34.15 10.35
N SER A 43 -3.01 -33.17 11.13
CA SER A 43 -3.71 -32.66 12.33
C SER A 43 -4.96 -31.83 12.03
N SER A 44 -5.11 -31.31 10.81
CA SER A 44 -6.09 -30.27 10.49
C SER A 44 -5.91 -28.98 11.32
N TYR A 45 -4.70 -28.77 11.87
CA TYR A 45 -4.34 -27.54 12.57
C TYR A 45 -4.42 -26.37 11.61
N THR A 46 -5.14 -25.33 12.05
CA THR A 46 -5.58 -24.24 11.19
C THR A 46 -4.89 -22.96 11.60
N PHE A 47 -4.41 -22.22 10.60
CA PHE A 47 -4.01 -20.83 10.70
C PHE A 47 -4.98 -19.98 9.88
N ALA A 48 -5.32 -18.80 10.38
CA ALA A 48 -6.12 -17.84 9.64
C ALA A 48 -5.73 -16.41 10.02
N GLU A 49 -5.74 -15.52 9.03
CA GLU A 49 -5.52 -14.09 9.24
C GLU A 49 -6.23 -13.26 8.17
N ALA A 50 -6.56 -12.02 8.48
CA ALA A 50 -7.04 -11.03 7.55
C ALA A 50 -5.89 -10.28 6.88
N THR A 51 -6.00 -10.10 5.57
CA THR A 51 -5.11 -9.29 4.72
C THR A 51 -5.94 -8.34 3.87
N TRP A 52 -5.30 -7.29 3.35
CA TRP A 52 -6.02 -6.31 2.54
C TRP A 52 -6.33 -6.79 1.12
N SER A 53 -5.55 -7.74 0.61
CA SER A 53 -5.71 -8.25 -0.74
C SER A 53 -5.19 -9.69 -0.87
N GLN A 54 -5.51 -10.28 -2.02
CA GLN A 54 -4.97 -11.56 -2.50
C GLN A 54 -3.71 -11.39 -3.36
N GLN A 55 -3.12 -10.18 -3.39
CA GLN A 55 -1.95 -9.89 -4.21
C GLN A 55 -0.70 -10.55 -3.64
N LEU A 56 0.32 -10.70 -4.48
CA LEU A 56 1.58 -11.37 -4.16
C LEU A 56 2.24 -10.92 -2.83
N PRO A 57 2.29 -9.62 -2.48
CA PRO A 57 2.90 -9.19 -1.21
C PRO A 57 2.16 -9.71 0.01
N ASP A 58 0.82 -9.63 0.00
CA ASP A 58 -0.03 -10.13 1.08
C ASP A 58 0.04 -11.66 1.15
N TRP A 59 -0.01 -12.34 -0.01
CA TRP A 59 0.11 -13.80 -0.12
C TRP A 59 1.41 -14.35 0.47
N LEU A 60 2.56 -13.81 0.07
CA LEU A 60 3.87 -14.25 0.56
C LEU A 60 4.08 -13.85 2.03
N GLY A 61 3.55 -12.69 2.42
CA GLY A 61 3.50 -12.27 3.82
C GLY A 61 2.71 -13.25 4.70
N SER A 62 1.58 -13.75 4.20
CA SER A 62 0.76 -14.75 4.91
C SER A 62 1.46 -16.08 5.09
N HIS A 63 2.24 -16.54 4.11
CA HIS A 63 3.07 -17.74 4.27
C HIS A 63 4.11 -17.56 5.36
N THR A 64 4.80 -16.41 5.36
CA THR A 64 5.81 -16.07 6.37
C THR A 64 5.23 -16.08 7.78
N ARG A 65 4.07 -15.44 7.99
CA ARG A 65 3.38 -15.42 9.28
C ARG A 65 2.81 -16.79 9.67
N CYS A 66 2.32 -17.55 8.69
CA CYS A 66 1.85 -18.92 8.90
C CYS A 66 2.97 -19.84 9.37
N PHE A 67 4.13 -19.86 8.70
CA PHE A 67 5.26 -20.69 9.11
C PHE A 67 5.78 -20.31 10.51
N ALA A 68 5.81 -19.01 10.81
CA ALA A 68 6.12 -18.52 12.16
C ALA A 68 5.10 -19.04 13.20
N PHE A 69 3.80 -19.00 12.89
CA PHE A 69 2.73 -19.53 13.75
C PHE A 69 2.86 -21.04 13.98
N LEU A 70 3.21 -21.80 12.94
CA LEU A 70 3.46 -23.24 13.05
C LEU A 70 4.76 -23.55 13.82
N GLY A 71 5.68 -22.60 13.93
CA GLY A 71 7.01 -22.82 14.50
C GLY A 71 7.91 -23.71 13.62
N GLY A 72 7.59 -23.84 12.34
CA GLY A 72 8.26 -24.74 11.41
C GLY A 72 7.68 -24.69 10.00
N VAL A 73 8.34 -25.38 9.08
CA VAL A 73 7.98 -25.40 7.65
C VAL A 73 7.54 -26.80 7.23
N PRO A 74 6.39 -26.95 6.54
CA PRO A 74 5.96 -28.22 5.96
C PRO A 74 6.83 -28.61 4.76
N GLU A 75 6.74 -29.85 4.29
CA GLU A 75 7.47 -30.23 3.07
C GLU A 75 6.87 -29.63 1.80
N ILE A 76 5.53 -29.55 1.74
CA ILE A 76 4.76 -29.14 0.56
C ILE A 76 3.68 -28.16 0.96
N VAL A 77 3.62 -27.03 0.26
CA VAL A 77 2.48 -26.12 0.26
C VAL A 77 1.63 -26.38 -0.98
N VAL A 78 0.33 -26.58 -0.76
CA VAL A 78 -0.66 -26.86 -1.79
C VAL A 78 -1.61 -25.66 -1.91
N PRO A 79 -1.32 -24.70 -2.80
CA PRO A 79 -2.22 -23.57 -3.04
C PRO A 79 -3.37 -23.92 -3.97
N ASP A 80 -4.55 -23.35 -3.70
CA ASP A 80 -5.74 -23.57 -4.54
C ASP A 80 -5.80 -22.67 -5.78
N ASN A 81 -5.04 -21.57 -5.79
CA ASN A 81 -5.15 -20.52 -6.79
C ASN A 81 -3.97 -20.50 -7.78
N LEU A 82 -4.24 -20.91 -9.03
CA LEU A 82 -3.28 -20.89 -10.14
C LEU A 82 -2.86 -19.46 -10.54
N ARG A 83 -3.58 -18.38 -10.18
CA ARG A 83 -3.25 -17.03 -10.69
C ARG A 83 -2.22 -16.25 -9.89
N SER A 84 -2.28 -16.29 -8.56
CA SER A 84 -1.26 -15.61 -7.72
C SER A 84 0.05 -16.42 -7.66
N ALA A 85 -0.06 -17.74 -7.87
CA ALA A 85 1.06 -18.67 -7.85
C ALA A 85 1.73 -18.90 -9.22
N VAL A 86 1.06 -18.61 -10.36
CA VAL A 86 1.55 -18.98 -11.69
C VAL A 86 1.43 -17.82 -12.69
N SER A 87 2.53 -17.45 -13.35
CA SER A 87 2.55 -16.39 -14.37
C SER A 87 1.93 -16.84 -15.70
N LYS A 88 1.99 -18.15 -16.02
CA LYS A 88 1.30 -18.80 -17.14
C LYS A 88 0.95 -20.24 -16.77
N ALA A 89 -0.33 -20.62 -16.84
CA ALA A 89 -0.78 -21.98 -16.54
C ALA A 89 -0.35 -22.96 -17.64
N HIS A 90 0.83 -23.56 -17.53
CA HIS A 90 1.24 -24.70 -18.36
C HIS A 90 0.95 -26.02 -17.61
N ARG A 91 0.42 -27.01 -18.34
CA ARG A 91 -0.18 -28.23 -17.77
C ARG A 91 0.85 -29.23 -17.23
N TYR A 92 2.12 -29.07 -17.60
CA TYR A 92 3.22 -29.97 -17.23
C TYR A 92 4.27 -29.30 -16.33
N GLU A 93 4.45 -27.98 -16.45
CA GLU A 93 5.36 -27.17 -15.63
C GLU A 93 4.71 -25.80 -15.39
N PRO A 94 3.89 -25.62 -14.34
CA PRO A 94 3.39 -24.30 -14.03
C PRO A 94 4.58 -23.39 -13.72
N ASP A 95 4.78 -22.33 -14.51
CA ASP A 95 5.78 -21.30 -14.21
C ASP A 95 5.38 -20.60 -12.91
N ILE A 96 5.91 -21.09 -11.79
CA ILE A 96 5.71 -20.49 -10.48
C ILE A 96 6.24 -19.06 -10.54
N ASN A 97 5.43 -18.11 -10.05
CA ASN A 97 5.82 -16.71 -9.92
C ASN A 97 7.23 -16.62 -9.29
N PRO A 98 8.19 -15.90 -9.90
CA PRO A 98 9.56 -15.83 -9.40
C PRO A 98 9.65 -15.53 -7.90
N SER A 99 8.87 -14.57 -7.38
CA SER A 99 8.93 -14.25 -5.94
C SER A 99 8.34 -15.35 -5.05
N TYR A 100 7.40 -16.15 -5.57
CA TYR A 100 6.90 -17.30 -4.82
C TYR A 100 7.89 -18.46 -4.81
N ARG A 101 8.67 -18.62 -5.90
CA ARG A 101 9.82 -19.51 -5.97
C ARG A 101 10.92 -19.07 -4.99
N ASP A 102 11.24 -17.78 -4.93
CA ASP A 102 12.21 -17.26 -3.97
C ASP A 102 11.80 -17.56 -2.52
N LEU A 103 10.51 -17.42 -2.20
CA LEU A 103 9.99 -17.81 -0.88
C LEU A 103 10.11 -19.32 -0.65
N ALA A 104 9.77 -20.13 -1.67
CA ALA A 104 9.85 -21.58 -1.61
C ALA A 104 11.30 -22.05 -1.34
N GLU A 105 12.27 -21.46 -2.04
CA GLU A 105 13.70 -21.72 -1.86
C GLU A 105 14.19 -21.26 -0.47
N HIS A 106 13.80 -20.05 -0.03
CA HIS A 106 14.19 -19.51 1.29
C HIS A 106 13.77 -20.40 2.46
N TYR A 107 12.57 -20.98 2.39
CA TYR A 107 12.06 -21.89 3.42
C TYR A 107 12.33 -23.38 3.10
N GLY A 108 12.91 -23.70 1.94
CA GLY A 108 13.12 -25.06 1.47
C GLY A 108 11.83 -25.86 1.23
N VAL A 109 10.71 -25.20 0.98
CA VAL A 109 9.38 -25.83 0.82
C VAL A 109 9.03 -26.03 -0.65
N ALA A 110 8.41 -27.15 -1.00
CA ALA A 110 7.91 -27.36 -2.36
C ALA A 110 6.51 -26.73 -2.51
N VAL A 111 6.29 -25.97 -3.57
CA VAL A 111 4.96 -25.44 -3.91
C VAL A 111 4.35 -26.30 -5.01
N VAL A 112 3.30 -27.05 -4.66
CA VAL A 112 2.63 -27.97 -5.59
C VAL A 112 1.15 -27.59 -5.69
N PRO A 113 0.74 -26.79 -6.71
CA PRO A 113 -0.64 -26.38 -6.87
C PRO A 113 -1.61 -27.57 -6.95
N ALA A 114 -2.80 -27.41 -6.38
CA ALA A 114 -3.86 -28.40 -6.53
C ALA A 114 -4.25 -28.54 -8.01
N ARG A 115 -4.42 -29.78 -8.50
CA ARG A 115 -4.73 -30.02 -9.91
C ARG A 115 -6.14 -29.52 -10.24
N ALA A 116 -6.23 -28.71 -11.29
CA ALA A 116 -7.52 -28.24 -11.80
C ALA A 116 -8.44 -29.43 -12.14
N ARG A 117 -9.72 -29.31 -11.77
CA ARG A 117 -10.78 -30.32 -12.00
C ARG A 117 -10.56 -31.67 -11.28
N LYS A 118 -9.76 -31.71 -10.21
CA LYS A 118 -9.73 -32.85 -9.26
C LYS A 118 -10.19 -32.42 -7.86
N PRO A 119 -11.50 -32.50 -7.55
CA PRO A 119 -12.08 -32.05 -6.28
C PRO A 119 -11.43 -32.68 -5.03
N ARG A 120 -10.90 -33.90 -5.17
CA ARG A 120 -10.26 -34.64 -4.07
C ARG A 120 -8.97 -34.00 -3.56
N ASP A 121 -8.24 -33.26 -4.41
CA ASP A 121 -6.99 -32.60 -4.01
C ASP A 121 -7.27 -31.30 -3.21
N LYS A 122 -8.50 -30.77 -3.27
CA LYS A 122 -8.93 -29.51 -2.65
C LYS A 122 -9.71 -29.68 -1.34
N ALA A 123 -10.22 -30.88 -1.06
CA ALA A 123 -11.17 -31.13 0.01
C ALA A 123 -10.70 -30.65 1.40
N LYS A 124 -9.39 -30.65 1.67
CA LYS A 124 -8.85 -30.21 2.96
C LYS A 124 -8.87 -28.67 3.11
N ALA A 125 -8.50 -27.96 2.05
CA ALA A 125 -8.54 -26.49 2.01
C ALA A 125 -9.98 -25.99 2.17
N GLU A 126 -10.90 -26.54 1.37
CA GLU A 126 -12.33 -26.17 1.39
C GLU A 126 -12.96 -26.39 2.78
N VAL A 127 -12.70 -27.55 3.40
CA VAL A 127 -13.17 -27.83 4.76
C VAL A 127 -12.55 -26.87 5.77
N GLY A 128 -11.27 -26.53 5.61
CA GLY A 128 -10.57 -25.54 6.42
C GLY A 128 -11.25 -24.18 6.38
N VAL A 129 -11.49 -23.67 5.17
CA VAL A 129 -12.20 -22.41 4.92
C VAL A 129 -13.59 -22.42 5.56
N GLN A 130 -14.40 -23.47 5.32
CA GLN A 130 -15.73 -23.58 5.92
C GLN A 130 -15.70 -23.57 7.46
N VAL A 131 -14.66 -24.16 8.06
CA VAL A 131 -14.47 -24.16 9.51
C VAL A 131 -14.13 -22.75 10.01
N VAL A 132 -13.25 -22.03 9.32
CA VAL A 132 -12.92 -20.63 9.63
C VAL A 132 -14.14 -19.72 9.48
N GLU A 133 -14.88 -19.82 8.38
CA GLU A 133 -16.11 -19.05 8.16
C GLU A 133 -17.13 -19.27 9.29
N ARG A 134 -17.34 -20.54 9.68
CA ARG A 134 -18.34 -20.90 10.70
C ARG A 134 -17.95 -20.50 12.11
N TRP A 135 -16.69 -20.63 12.50
CA TRP A 135 -16.26 -20.47 13.90
C TRP A 135 -15.57 -19.15 14.18
N ILE A 136 -14.97 -18.53 13.17
CA ILE A 136 -14.29 -17.25 13.28
C ILE A 136 -15.17 -16.15 12.68
N LEU A 137 -15.43 -16.18 11.37
CA LEU A 137 -16.11 -15.05 10.71
C LEU A 137 -17.56 -14.87 11.18
N ALA A 138 -18.30 -15.97 11.36
CA ALA A 138 -19.66 -15.90 11.89
C ALA A 138 -19.73 -15.37 13.32
N ALA A 139 -18.68 -15.53 14.13
CA ALA A 139 -18.60 -14.97 15.48
C ALA A 139 -18.24 -13.47 15.47
N LEU A 140 -17.50 -13.01 14.45
CA LEU A 140 -17.09 -11.62 14.29
C LEU A 140 -18.12 -10.76 13.52
N ARG A 141 -19.16 -11.37 12.92
CA ARG A 141 -20.12 -10.69 12.01
C ARG A 141 -20.85 -9.46 12.59
N ASN A 142 -21.00 -9.40 13.91
CA ASN A 142 -21.68 -8.30 14.61
C ASN A 142 -20.70 -7.30 15.25
N ARG A 143 -19.39 -7.44 15.00
CA ARG A 143 -18.35 -6.56 15.53
C ARG A 143 -17.82 -5.68 14.41
N GLN A 144 -17.68 -4.39 14.70
CA GLN A 144 -17.02 -3.45 13.82
C GLN A 144 -15.53 -3.39 14.13
N PHE A 145 -14.71 -3.25 13.08
CA PHE A 145 -13.26 -3.14 13.19
C PHE A 145 -12.81 -1.84 12.55
N PHE A 146 -11.78 -1.23 13.14
CA PHE A 146 -11.26 0.05 12.68
C PHE A 146 -9.83 0.01 12.17
N SER A 147 -9.21 -1.17 12.24
CA SER A 147 -7.88 -1.43 11.67
C SER A 147 -7.74 -2.92 11.34
N LEU A 148 -6.82 -3.24 10.44
CA LEU A 148 -6.50 -4.63 10.11
C LEU A 148 -5.90 -5.36 11.32
N ASP A 149 -5.06 -4.66 12.11
CA ASP A 149 -4.45 -5.20 13.33
C ASP A 149 -5.49 -5.58 14.39
N GLU A 150 -6.53 -4.75 14.59
CA GLU A 150 -7.62 -5.06 15.50
C GLU A 150 -8.38 -6.32 15.05
N LEU A 151 -8.67 -6.43 13.75
CA LEU A 151 -9.32 -7.62 13.19
C LEU A 151 -8.45 -8.87 13.38
N ASN A 152 -7.15 -8.79 13.08
CA ASN A 152 -6.23 -9.91 13.26
C ASN A 152 -6.06 -10.31 14.72
N THR A 153 -6.07 -9.35 15.65
CA THR A 153 -6.06 -9.63 17.09
C THR A 153 -7.31 -10.42 17.50
N ALA A 154 -8.49 -10.04 16.99
CA ALA A 154 -9.73 -10.76 17.26
C ALA A 154 -9.74 -12.16 16.61
N ILE A 155 -9.23 -12.30 15.40
CA ILE A 155 -9.08 -13.59 14.72
C ILE A 155 -8.16 -14.51 15.52
N ALA A 156 -7.02 -14.03 16.01
CA ALA A 156 -6.06 -14.83 16.77
C ALA A 156 -6.68 -15.49 18.00
N VAL A 157 -7.50 -14.76 18.76
CA VAL A 157 -8.22 -15.30 19.93
C VAL A 157 -9.19 -16.42 19.53
N LEU A 158 -9.93 -16.24 18.43
CA LEU A 158 -10.87 -17.26 17.94
C LEU A 158 -10.15 -18.45 17.31
N LEU A 159 -8.98 -18.23 16.70
CA LEU A 159 -8.15 -19.26 16.11
C LEU A 159 -7.59 -20.22 17.17
N GLU A 160 -7.13 -19.69 18.31
CA GLU A 160 -6.71 -20.49 19.45
C GLU A 160 -7.86 -21.40 19.94
N ARG A 161 -9.04 -20.81 20.17
CA ARG A 161 -10.25 -21.55 20.57
C ARG A 161 -10.65 -22.61 19.54
N LEU A 162 -10.53 -22.29 18.24
CA LEU A 162 -10.83 -23.22 17.17
C LEU A 162 -9.90 -24.44 17.20
N ASN A 163 -8.61 -24.22 17.42
CA ASN A 163 -7.62 -25.29 17.44
C ASN A 163 -7.68 -26.15 18.71
N GLN A 164 -8.08 -25.56 19.85
CA GLN A 164 -8.31 -26.28 21.11
C GLN A 164 -9.62 -27.07 21.13
N ARG A 165 -10.58 -26.74 20.26
CA ARG A 165 -11.88 -27.40 20.23
C ARG A 165 -11.76 -28.90 20.00
N PRO A 166 -12.40 -29.75 20.84
CA PRO A 166 -12.40 -31.19 20.65
C PRO A 166 -12.96 -31.62 19.30
N PHE A 167 -12.38 -32.66 18.71
CA PHE A 167 -12.93 -33.29 17.53
C PHE A 167 -14.26 -33.99 17.85
N LYS A 168 -15.17 -34.07 16.86
CA LYS A 168 -16.45 -34.77 17.03
C LYS A 168 -16.34 -36.29 16.96
N LYS A 169 -15.38 -36.81 16.18
CA LYS A 169 -15.24 -38.24 15.83
C LYS A 169 -13.86 -38.82 16.14
N LEU A 170 -12.97 -38.01 16.71
CA LEU A 170 -11.59 -38.38 17.05
C LEU A 170 -11.32 -37.89 18.48
N PRO A 171 -10.40 -38.52 19.22
CA PRO A 171 -9.96 -38.00 20.51
C PRO A 171 -9.14 -36.73 20.34
N GLY A 172 -9.10 -35.90 21.38
CA GLY A 172 -8.31 -34.67 21.43
C GLY A 172 -8.85 -33.54 20.55
N SER A 173 -7.95 -32.65 20.14
CA SER A 173 -8.22 -31.45 19.36
C SER A 173 -7.21 -31.30 18.22
N ARG A 174 -7.39 -30.27 17.38
CA ARG A 174 -6.40 -29.95 16.33
C ARG A 174 -5.05 -29.63 16.94
N GLN A 175 -5.04 -28.92 18.07
CA GLN A 175 -3.82 -28.58 18.79
C GLN A 175 -3.11 -29.82 19.31
N SER A 176 -3.81 -30.73 20.01
CA SER A 176 -3.16 -31.94 20.52
C SER A 176 -2.66 -32.84 19.40
N ALA A 177 -3.39 -32.91 18.28
CA ALA A 177 -2.94 -33.64 17.08
C ALA A 177 -1.73 -32.98 16.42
N PHE A 178 -1.66 -31.65 16.40
CA PHE A 178 -0.50 -30.92 15.88
C PHE A 178 0.75 -31.18 16.72
N GLU A 179 0.63 -31.06 18.04
CA GLU A 179 1.74 -31.26 18.97
C GLU A 179 2.29 -32.69 18.90
N ALA A 180 1.40 -33.68 18.81
CA ALA A 180 1.78 -35.10 18.77
C ALA A 180 2.31 -35.56 17.40
N LEU A 181 1.78 -35.01 16.30
CA LEU A 181 2.05 -35.47 14.95
C LEU A 181 2.93 -34.48 14.19
N ASP A 182 2.38 -33.33 13.81
CA ASP A 182 3.00 -32.45 12.82
C ASP A 182 4.22 -31.70 13.37
N ARG A 183 4.15 -31.17 14.60
CA ARG A 183 5.22 -30.38 15.21
C ARG A 183 6.60 -31.05 15.17
N PRO A 184 6.77 -32.34 15.56
CA PRO A 184 8.07 -33.01 15.46
C PRO A 184 8.53 -33.32 14.02
N ALA A 185 7.61 -33.29 13.04
CA ALA A 185 7.90 -33.58 11.64
C ALA A 185 8.17 -32.31 10.79
N LEU A 186 7.85 -31.12 11.30
CA LEU A 186 8.13 -29.86 10.61
C LEU A 186 9.63 -29.57 10.58
N ARG A 187 10.08 -28.97 9.48
CA ARG A 187 11.46 -28.49 9.36
C ARG A 187 11.64 -27.20 10.17
N PRO A 188 12.84 -26.92 10.69
CA PRO A 188 13.10 -25.69 11.41
C PRO A 188 12.92 -24.46 10.51
N LEU A 189 12.55 -23.34 11.12
CA LEU A 189 12.52 -22.04 10.43
C LEU A 189 13.97 -21.55 10.19
N PRO A 190 14.24 -20.85 9.07
CA PRO A 190 15.48 -20.11 8.91
C PRO A 190 15.59 -19.00 9.96
N GLU A 191 16.82 -18.59 10.28
CA GLU A 191 17.08 -17.54 11.29
C GLU A 191 16.40 -16.22 10.95
N GLN A 192 16.34 -15.88 9.66
CA GLN A 192 15.73 -14.65 9.17
C GLN A 192 14.46 -14.96 8.38
N PRO A 193 13.34 -14.25 8.64
CA PRO A 193 12.13 -14.40 7.85
C PRO A 193 12.34 -13.90 6.42
N TYR A 194 11.62 -14.50 5.47
CA TYR A 194 11.62 -14.02 4.09
C TYR A 194 11.07 -12.59 4.02
N VAL A 195 11.76 -11.72 3.27
CA VAL A 195 11.33 -10.33 3.05
C VAL A 195 11.04 -10.13 1.57
N TYR A 196 9.76 -10.12 1.23
CA TYR A 196 9.32 -9.78 -0.13
C TYR A 196 9.78 -8.37 -0.51
N ALA A 197 10.33 -8.24 -1.70
CA ALA A 197 10.77 -6.97 -2.25
C ALA A 197 10.40 -6.84 -3.74
N GLU A 198 9.85 -5.69 -4.12
CA GLU A 198 9.61 -5.34 -5.52
C GLU A 198 10.74 -4.47 -6.05
N TRP A 199 11.14 -4.70 -7.29
CA TRP A 199 12.10 -3.86 -7.99
C TRP A 199 11.40 -2.99 -9.02
N LYS A 200 11.62 -1.68 -8.96
CA LYS A 200 11.11 -0.71 -9.93
C LYS A 200 12.25 0.16 -10.44
N LYS A 201 12.18 0.55 -11.71
CA LYS A 201 13.08 1.57 -12.25
C LYS A 201 12.45 2.95 -12.05
N ALA A 202 13.17 3.87 -11.42
CA ALA A 202 12.71 5.23 -11.20
C ALA A 202 13.76 6.24 -11.67
N ARG A 203 13.31 7.30 -12.34
CA ARG A 203 14.21 8.37 -12.79
C ARG A 203 14.29 9.45 -11.72
N VAL A 204 15.52 9.85 -11.37
CA VAL A 204 15.76 10.95 -10.44
C VAL A 204 15.36 12.26 -11.11
N HIS A 205 14.46 13.00 -10.47
CA HIS A 205 14.03 14.30 -10.94
C HIS A 205 15.05 15.41 -10.61
N ILE A 206 14.82 16.59 -11.18
CA ILE A 206 15.68 17.76 -10.97
C ILE A 206 15.77 18.22 -9.52
N ASP A 207 14.78 17.84 -8.72
CA ASP A 207 14.68 18.09 -7.30
C ASP A 207 15.34 16.97 -6.47
N TYR A 208 16.20 16.14 -7.07
CA TYR A 208 16.91 15.02 -6.42
C TYR A 208 16.00 14.01 -5.70
N HIS A 209 14.76 13.85 -6.17
CA HIS A 209 13.83 12.82 -5.67
C HIS A 209 13.50 11.78 -6.74
N VAL A 210 13.19 10.57 -6.28
CA VAL A 210 12.51 9.53 -7.06
C VAL A 210 11.07 9.39 -6.59
N GLU A 211 10.13 9.24 -7.53
CA GLU A 211 8.73 8.96 -7.22
C GLU A 211 8.51 7.45 -7.13
N VAL A 212 7.91 7.01 -6.02
CA VAL A 212 7.55 5.62 -5.74
C VAL A 212 6.14 5.60 -5.17
N ASP A 213 5.22 4.93 -5.87
CA ASP A 213 3.80 4.78 -5.46
C ASP A 213 3.11 6.10 -5.09
N GLY A 214 3.54 7.21 -5.70
CA GLY A 214 3.04 8.56 -5.46
C GLY A 214 3.68 9.30 -4.28
N HIS A 215 4.67 8.72 -3.59
CA HIS A 215 5.50 9.39 -2.58
C HIS A 215 6.90 9.68 -3.15
N TYR A 216 7.55 10.73 -2.66
CA TYR A 216 8.84 11.19 -3.19
C TYR A 216 9.97 10.96 -2.19
N TYR A 217 11.01 10.23 -2.59
CA TYR A 217 12.17 9.92 -1.75
C TYR A 217 13.43 10.57 -2.29
N SER A 218 14.14 11.30 -1.45
CA SER A 218 15.41 11.95 -1.86
C SER A 218 16.51 10.94 -2.14
N VAL A 219 17.41 11.27 -3.05
CA VAL A 219 18.63 10.53 -3.36
C VAL A 219 19.79 11.52 -3.57
N PRO A 220 21.06 11.09 -3.50
CA PRO A 220 22.19 11.99 -3.71
C PRO A 220 22.05 12.81 -5.01
N TYR A 221 22.17 14.13 -4.90
CA TYR A 221 21.91 15.06 -6.00
C TYR A 221 22.76 14.84 -7.25
N GLN A 222 23.92 14.20 -7.11
CA GLN A 222 24.79 13.84 -8.23
C GLN A 222 24.09 12.87 -9.21
N LEU A 223 23.03 12.20 -8.75
CA LEU A 223 22.25 11.25 -9.53
C LEU A 223 21.07 11.88 -10.26
N VAL A 224 20.90 13.22 -10.22
CA VAL A 224 19.84 13.94 -10.94
C VAL A 224 19.82 13.53 -12.42
N LYS A 225 18.62 13.26 -12.95
CA LYS A 225 18.32 12.75 -14.30
C LYS A 225 18.76 11.31 -14.59
N LYS A 226 19.50 10.64 -13.70
CA LYS A 226 19.85 9.21 -13.84
C LYS A 226 18.65 8.31 -13.55
N GLN A 227 18.73 7.06 -14.01
CA GLN A 227 17.77 6.01 -13.65
C GLN A 227 18.36 5.18 -12.51
N LEU A 228 17.53 4.91 -11.50
CA LEU A 228 17.86 4.08 -10.35
C LEU A 228 16.98 2.84 -10.34
N GLU A 229 17.50 1.78 -9.76
CA GLU A 229 16.72 0.60 -9.38
C GLU A 229 16.28 0.78 -7.93
N VAL A 230 14.99 0.66 -7.68
CA VAL A 230 14.38 0.90 -6.38
C VAL A 230 13.82 -0.41 -5.89
N ARG A 231 14.36 -0.89 -4.76
CA ARG A 231 13.87 -2.06 -4.04
C ARG A 231 12.87 -1.60 -2.98
N LEU A 232 11.67 -2.15 -3.03
CA LEU A 232 10.54 -1.80 -2.20
C LEU A 232 10.16 -2.98 -1.33
N THR A 233 10.34 -2.86 -0.03
CA THR A 233 9.78 -3.83 0.93
C THR A 233 8.49 -3.26 1.54
N ALA A 234 7.86 -3.98 2.46
CA ALA A 234 6.73 -3.47 3.22
C ALA A 234 7.08 -2.20 4.02
N ARG A 235 8.34 -2.04 4.45
CA ARG A 235 8.76 -0.97 5.39
C ARG A 235 9.83 -0.04 4.85
N THR A 236 10.54 -0.43 3.79
CA THR A 236 11.71 0.32 3.30
C THR A 236 11.65 0.56 1.80
N VAL A 237 12.23 1.69 1.40
CA VAL A 237 12.52 2.05 0.02
C VAL A 237 14.03 2.22 -0.09
N GLU A 238 14.68 1.31 -0.80
CA GLU A 238 16.12 1.34 -1.03
C GLU A 238 16.39 1.70 -2.50
N CYS A 239 17.22 2.69 -2.74
CA CYS A 239 17.58 3.12 -4.09
C CYS A 239 19.00 2.64 -4.43
N PHE A 240 19.17 2.08 -5.61
CA PHE A 240 20.43 1.54 -6.12
C PHE A 240 20.82 2.23 -7.43
N HIS A 241 22.10 2.55 -7.55
CA HIS A 241 22.74 3.01 -8.78
C HIS A 241 23.93 2.08 -9.06
N ALA A 242 23.97 1.44 -10.23
CA ALA A 242 25.04 0.51 -10.60
C ALA A 242 25.33 -0.55 -9.50
N ASN A 243 24.28 -1.22 -9.02
CA ASN A 243 24.31 -2.24 -7.95
C ASN A 243 24.81 -1.76 -6.57
N GLN A 244 25.05 -0.46 -6.38
CA GLN A 244 25.37 0.11 -5.07
C GLN A 244 24.16 0.82 -4.49
N ARG A 245 23.85 0.55 -3.21
CA ARG A 245 22.77 1.24 -2.50
C ARG A 245 23.20 2.68 -2.22
N VAL A 246 22.46 3.64 -2.78
CA VAL A 246 22.74 5.08 -2.68
C VAL A 246 21.84 5.81 -1.70
N ALA A 247 20.68 5.23 -1.36
CA ALA A 247 19.77 5.79 -0.35
C ALA A 247 18.88 4.70 0.25
N SER A 248 18.42 4.90 1.49
CA SER A 248 17.44 4.04 2.17
C SER A 248 16.50 4.89 3.01
N HIS A 249 15.20 4.64 2.88
CA HIS A 249 14.14 5.38 3.57
C HIS A 249 13.11 4.45 4.18
N LEU A 250 12.41 4.90 5.23
CA LEU A 250 11.15 4.29 5.63
C LEU A 250 10.11 4.49 4.52
N ARG A 251 9.36 3.44 4.20
CA ARG A 251 8.28 3.50 3.21
C ARG A 251 7.06 4.21 3.82
N SER A 252 6.60 5.25 3.14
CA SER A 252 5.39 6.00 3.44
C SER A 252 4.34 5.79 2.35
N MET A 253 3.09 5.59 2.78
CA MET A 253 1.92 5.44 1.89
C MET A 253 1.22 6.78 1.60
N HIS A 254 1.70 7.88 2.20
CA HIS A 254 1.10 9.21 2.00
C HIS A 254 1.48 9.78 0.63
N LYS A 255 0.55 9.70 -0.33
CA LYS A 255 0.74 10.22 -1.69
C LYS A 255 0.94 11.75 -1.68
N GLY A 256 1.83 12.25 -2.53
CA GLY A 256 2.15 13.67 -2.69
C GLY A 256 3.11 14.25 -1.64
N ARG A 257 3.53 13.45 -0.66
CA ARG A 257 4.48 13.86 0.39
C ARG A 257 5.92 13.48 0.01
N HIS A 258 6.88 14.08 0.73
CA HIS A 258 8.32 13.93 0.49
C HIS A 258 8.99 13.40 1.75
N SER A 259 9.91 12.45 1.57
CA SER A 259 10.87 11.99 2.57
C SER A 259 12.27 12.41 2.12
N THR A 260 12.76 13.49 2.73
CA THR A 260 14.00 14.16 2.31
C THR A 260 15.06 14.03 3.39
N GLN A 261 16.23 13.50 3.04
CA GLN A 261 17.43 13.48 3.89
C GLN A 261 18.35 14.64 3.50
N ALA A 262 18.84 15.39 4.48
CA ALA A 262 19.67 16.58 4.24
C ALA A 262 21.00 16.25 3.52
N GLU A 263 21.55 15.07 3.79
CA GLU A 263 22.79 14.58 3.18
C GLU A 263 22.70 14.37 1.65
N HIS A 264 21.49 14.17 1.13
CA HIS A 264 21.27 14.05 -0.30
C HIS A 264 21.35 15.38 -1.05
N MET A 265 21.30 16.50 -0.33
CA MET A 265 21.33 17.83 -0.93
C MET A 265 22.76 18.26 -1.30
N PRO A 266 22.95 18.97 -2.43
CA PRO A 266 24.23 19.58 -2.80
C PRO A 266 24.74 20.53 -1.72
N LYS A 267 26.08 20.67 -1.57
CA LYS A 267 26.66 21.67 -0.65
C LYS A 267 26.19 23.09 -0.99
N SER A 268 26.11 23.44 -2.28
CA SER A 268 25.48 24.67 -2.74
C SER A 268 24.00 24.74 -2.31
N HIS A 269 23.19 23.69 -2.42
CA HIS A 269 21.83 23.75 -1.86
C HIS A 269 21.75 23.74 -0.32
N ARG A 270 22.80 23.32 0.38
CA ARG A 270 22.95 23.50 1.83
C ARG A 270 23.38 24.93 2.19
N GLU A 271 24.09 25.62 1.31
CA GLU A 271 24.74 26.92 1.58
C GLU A 271 24.23 28.09 0.70
N HIS A 272 24.12 27.98 -0.63
CA HIS A 272 23.45 28.89 -1.61
C HIS A 272 23.03 28.16 -2.93
N ALA A 273 21.73 28.12 -3.27
CA ALA A 273 21.14 27.23 -4.29
C ALA A 273 21.48 27.55 -5.77
N GLU A 274 22.03 26.59 -6.53
CA GLU A 274 22.29 26.71 -7.98
C GLU A 274 21.05 26.48 -8.88
N TRP A 275 19.93 26.01 -8.33
CA TRP A 275 18.59 26.20 -8.92
C TRP A 275 17.82 27.19 -8.06
N THR A 276 17.82 28.47 -8.46
CA THR A 276 17.08 29.48 -7.73
C THR A 276 15.58 29.40 -8.05
N PRO A 277 14.69 29.48 -7.03
CA PRO A 277 13.26 29.75 -7.20
C PRO A 277 12.98 30.86 -8.23
N GLN A 278 13.87 31.86 -8.26
CA GLN A 278 13.86 32.98 -9.21
C GLN A 278 13.86 32.55 -10.67
N ARG A 279 14.56 31.46 -11.04
CA ARG A 279 14.58 30.98 -12.44
C ARG A 279 13.24 30.39 -12.85
N LEU A 280 12.58 29.64 -11.96
CA LEU A 280 11.23 29.11 -12.21
C LEU A 280 10.20 30.23 -12.27
N ILE A 281 10.33 31.23 -11.40
CA ILE A 281 9.47 32.42 -11.41
C ILE A 281 9.68 33.21 -12.72
N ARG A 282 10.91 33.46 -13.15
CA ARG A 282 11.21 34.16 -14.41
C ARG A 282 10.68 33.40 -15.63
N TRP A 283 10.73 32.07 -15.62
CA TRP A 283 10.13 31.28 -16.70
C TRP A 283 8.60 31.39 -16.67
N ALA A 284 7.98 31.37 -15.50
CA ALA A 284 6.55 31.56 -15.35
C ALA A 284 6.07 32.95 -15.81
N GLU A 285 6.88 33.99 -15.60
CA GLU A 285 6.62 35.36 -16.06
C GLU A 285 6.49 35.45 -17.59
N GLN A 286 7.12 34.54 -18.35
CA GLN A 286 6.97 34.48 -19.81
C GLN A 286 5.56 34.06 -20.22
N THR A 287 4.87 33.24 -19.41
CA THR A 287 3.48 32.85 -19.62
C THR A 287 2.51 33.92 -19.13
N GLY A 288 2.80 34.54 -17.97
CA GLY A 288 2.05 35.67 -17.44
C GLY A 288 2.17 35.88 -15.93
N PRO A 289 1.66 37.02 -15.42
CA PRO A 289 1.81 37.41 -14.01
C PRO A 289 1.08 36.48 -13.03
N ASN A 290 -0.08 35.94 -13.39
CA ASN A 290 -0.83 35.01 -12.53
C ASN A 290 -0.13 33.65 -12.47
N THR A 291 0.45 33.18 -13.57
CA THR A 291 1.25 31.95 -13.62
C THR A 291 2.47 32.06 -12.69
N ALA A 292 3.17 33.21 -12.72
CA ALA A 292 4.27 33.50 -11.81
C ALA A 292 3.80 33.57 -10.33
N GLY A 293 2.63 34.17 -10.08
CA GLY A 293 2.03 34.24 -8.74
C GLY A 293 1.73 32.86 -8.14
N VAL A 294 1.14 31.95 -8.92
CA VAL A 294 0.90 30.56 -8.48
C VAL A 294 2.20 29.83 -8.17
N ILE A 295 3.21 29.96 -9.05
CA ILE A 295 4.50 29.30 -8.86
C ILE A 295 5.18 29.81 -7.59
N ARG A 296 5.17 31.12 -7.36
CA ARG A 296 5.69 31.72 -6.12
C ARG A 296 4.97 31.16 -4.89
N HIS A 297 3.63 31.14 -4.91
CA HIS A 297 2.82 30.60 -3.81
C HIS A 297 3.14 29.13 -3.48
N ILE A 298 3.39 28.29 -4.49
CA ILE A 298 3.75 26.88 -4.30
C ILE A 298 5.14 26.73 -3.67
N LEU A 299 6.09 27.58 -4.03
CA LEU A 299 7.47 27.52 -3.54
C LEU A 299 7.58 28.03 -2.09
N GLU A 300 6.88 29.12 -1.75
CA GLU A 300 6.93 29.74 -0.42
C GLU A 300 6.24 28.91 0.67
N ARG A 301 5.19 28.15 0.33
CA ARG A 301 4.42 27.37 1.29
C ARG A 301 5.11 26.08 1.76
N ARG A 302 6.22 25.69 1.13
CA ARG A 302 6.96 24.47 1.48
C ARG A 302 8.20 24.81 2.27
N ILE A 303 8.49 23.99 3.28
CA ILE A 303 9.71 24.07 4.11
C ILE A 303 10.97 24.10 3.23
N HIS A 304 10.93 23.37 2.11
CA HIS A 304 11.98 23.38 1.09
C HIS A 304 11.35 23.72 -0.28
N PRO A 305 11.67 24.88 -0.89
CA PRO A 305 11.13 25.28 -2.19
C PRO A 305 11.31 24.23 -3.30
N GLN A 306 12.39 23.44 -3.23
CA GLN A 306 12.71 22.38 -4.19
C GLN A 306 11.61 21.31 -4.29
N GLN A 307 10.90 21.05 -3.18
CA GLN A 307 9.75 20.12 -3.17
C GLN A 307 8.59 20.64 -4.04
N GLY A 308 8.57 21.93 -4.37
CA GLY A 308 7.61 22.56 -5.26
C GLY A 308 8.02 22.50 -6.73
N TYR A 309 9.29 22.23 -7.07
CA TYR A 309 9.81 22.35 -8.43
C TYR A 309 9.08 21.45 -9.42
N ARG A 310 8.77 20.20 -9.03
CA ARG A 310 7.99 19.27 -9.85
C ARG A 310 6.59 19.82 -10.15
N ALA A 311 5.93 20.41 -9.15
CA ALA A 311 4.60 21.00 -9.33
C ALA A 311 4.67 22.22 -10.26
N CYS A 312 5.65 23.10 -10.08
CA CYS A 312 5.88 24.27 -10.93
C CYS A 312 6.16 23.86 -12.39
N LEU A 313 7.02 22.87 -12.63
CA LEU A 313 7.29 22.37 -13.98
C LEU A 313 6.06 21.68 -14.61
N GLY A 314 5.27 20.95 -13.80
CA GLY A 314 4.01 20.37 -14.26
C GLY A 314 3.05 21.44 -14.75
N ILE A 315 2.92 22.55 -14.01
CA ILE A 315 2.09 23.70 -14.39
C ILE A 315 2.60 24.33 -15.69
N LEU A 316 3.90 24.61 -15.82
CA LEU A 316 4.46 25.16 -17.06
C LEU A 316 4.26 24.21 -18.26
N ARG A 317 4.24 22.90 -18.04
CA ARG A 317 3.93 21.91 -19.09
C ARG A 317 2.47 21.94 -19.52
N LEU A 318 1.52 22.26 -18.63
CA LEU A 318 0.11 22.44 -18.99
C LEU A 318 -0.05 23.59 -19.99
N GLY A 319 0.76 24.64 -19.90
CA GLY A 319 0.76 25.76 -20.86
C GLY A 319 1.14 25.32 -22.27
N LYS A 320 2.07 24.37 -22.40
CA LYS A 320 2.41 23.76 -23.69
C LYS A 320 1.29 22.89 -24.27
N THR A 321 0.49 22.25 -23.42
CA THR A 321 -0.59 21.34 -23.84
C THR A 321 -1.90 22.06 -24.15
N HIS A 322 -2.28 23.04 -23.32
CA HIS A 322 -3.58 23.73 -23.39
C HIS A 322 -3.49 25.16 -23.95
N GLY A 323 -2.28 25.67 -24.18
CA GLY A 323 -2.01 27.05 -24.59
C GLY A 323 -1.70 27.96 -23.40
N GLU A 324 -0.70 28.82 -23.57
CA GLU A 324 -0.19 29.72 -22.52
C GLU A 324 -1.26 30.71 -22.03
N ALA A 325 -2.08 31.26 -22.94
CA ALA A 325 -3.16 32.17 -22.60
C ALA A 325 -4.25 31.52 -21.72
N ARG A 326 -4.58 30.24 -21.99
CA ARG A 326 -5.56 29.50 -21.18
C ARG A 326 -5.01 29.15 -19.80
N LEU A 327 -3.71 28.80 -19.73
CA LEU A 327 -3.06 28.56 -18.46
C LEU A 327 -3.07 29.81 -17.57
N GLU A 328 -2.79 30.98 -18.14
CA GLU A 328 -2.78 32.24 -17.39
C GLU A 328 -4.17 32.58 -16.79
N LEU A 329 -5.25 32.38 -17.55
CA LEU A 329 -6.63 32.54 -17.05
C LEU A 329 -6.97 31.51 -15.95
N ALA A 330 -6.53 30.27 -16.12
CA ALA A 330 -6.69 29.23 -15.11
C ALA A 330 -5.92 29.57 -13.81
N CYS A 331 -4.71 30.11 -13.93
CA CYS A 331 -3.91 30.59 -12.80
C CYS A 331 -4.58 31.77 -12.08
N ARG A 332 -5.16 32.72 -12.82
CA ARG A 332 -5.95 33.82 -12.24
C ARG A 332 -7.11 33.30 -11.40
N ARG A 333 -7.85 32.31 -11.92
CA ARG A 333 -8.97 31.68 -11.20
C ARG A 333 -8.49 30.90 -9.97
N ALA A 334 -7.40 30.14 -10.09
CA ALA A 334 -6.84 29.39 -8.98
C ALA A 334 -6.37 30.31 -7.82
N ILE A 335 -5.80 31.47 -8.13
CA ILE A 335 -5.44 32.48 -7.13
C ILE A 335 -6.69 33.01 -6.43
N SER A 336 -7.74 33.39 -7.17
CA SER A 336 -8.99 33.90 -6.57
C SER A 336 -9.70 32.89 -5.66
N LEU A 337 -9.55 31.59 -5.94
CA LEU A 337 -10.14 30.51 -5.15
C LEU A 337 -9.22 30.04 -4.01
N GLY A 338 -7.98 30.54 -3.94
CA GLY A 338 -6.98 30.07 -2.98
C GLY A 338 -6.48 28.63 -3.23
N THR A 339 -6.80 28.02 -4.37
CA THR A 339 -6.47 26.61 -4.69
C THR A 339 -5.27 26.49 -5.63
N CYS A 340 -4.10 26.96 -5.16
CA CYS A 340 -2.87 26.95 -5.95
C CYS A 340 -2.15 25.58 -5.92
N SER A 341 -2.64 24.61 -6.72
CA SER A 341 -1.99 23.31 -6.90
C SER A 341 -2.08 22.80 -8.34
N TYR A 342 -1.14 21.94 -8.76
CA TYR A 342 -1.15 21.30 -10.08
C TYR A 342 -2.51 20.63 -10.39
N LYS A 343 -3.05 19.83 -9.46
CA LYS A 343 -4.32 19.12 -9.65
C LYS A 343 -5.51 20.08 -9.83
N SER A 344 -5.52 21.19 -9.09
CA SER A 344 -6.56 22.20 -9.24
C SER A 344 -6.51 22.84 -10.62
N LEU A 345 -5.32 23.17 -11.11
CA LEU A 345 -5.15 23.79 -12.43
C LEU A 345 -5.47 22.81 -13.57
N GLU A 346 -5.06 21.55 -13.44
CA GLU A 346 -5.42 20.48 -14.36
C GLU A 346 -6.96 20.29 -14.42
N SER A 347 -7.64 20.33 -13.27
CA SER A 347 -9.11 20.27 -13.22
C SER A 347 -9.78 21.48 -13.87
N ILE A 348 -9.29 22.69 -13.59
CA ILE A 348 -9.82 23.94 -14.17
C ILE A 348 -9.74 23.88 -15.71
N LEU A 349 -8.55 23.57 -16.24
CA LEU A 349 -8.30 23.51 -17.68
C LEU A 349 -9.07 22.38 -18.37
N ARG A 350 -9.21 21.22 -17.72
CA ARG A 350 -9.97 20.08 -18.28
C ARG A 350 -11.46 20.37 -18.36
N GLN A 351 -12.00 21.10 -17.39
CA GLN A 351 -13.42 21.45 -17.32
C GLN A 351 -13.75 22.78 -18.02
N GLY A 352 -12.76 23.51 -18.54
CA GLY A 352 -12.95 24.79 -19.21
C GLY A 352 -13.41 25.92 -18.29
N LEU A 353 -13.16 25.79 -16.97
CA LEU A 353 -13.66 26.71 -15.95
C LEU A 353 -12.95 28.08 -15.98
N GLU A 354 -11.83 28.20 -16.70
CA GLU A 354 -11.10 29.45 -16.88
C GLU A 354 -11.93 30.55 -17.59
N ASN A 355 -12.95 30.15 -18.34
CA ASN A 355 -13.83 31.07 -19.09
C ASN A 355 -15.05 31.55 -18.28
N LEU A 356 -15.31 30.95 -17.12
CA LEU A 356 -16.44 31.36 -16.29
C LEU A 356 -16.10 32.66 -15.54
N PRO A 357 -17.10 33.53 -15.28
CA PRO A 357 -16.91 34.70 -14.44
C PRO A 357 -16.29 34.30 -13.10
N LEU A 358 -15.32 35.08 -12.63
CA LEU A 358 -14.88 34.98 -11.24
C LEU A 358 -16.04 35.49 -10.39
N ALA A 359 -16.48 34.69 -9.41
CA ALA A 359 -17.46 35.17 -8.45
C ALA A 359 -16.86 36.41 -7.78
N GLN A 360 -17.45 37.59 -8.04
CA GLN A 360 -17.11 38.78 -7.27
C GLN A 360 -17.46 38.45 -5.83
N THR A 361 -16.47 38.45 -4.95
CA THR A 361 -16.73 38.52 -3.51
C THR A 361 -17.24 39.92 -3.20
N ASN A 362 -18.41 40.27 -3.72
CA ASN A 362 -19.22 41.33 -3.14
C ASN A 362 -19.74 40.73 -1.84
N LEU A 363 -18.93 40.80 -0.78
CA LEU A 363 -19.50 40.84 0.55
C LEU A 363 -20.49 42.00 0.50
N PRO A 364 -21.80 41.79 0.72
CA PRO A 364 -22.69 42.91 0.91
C PRO A 364 -22.10 43.72 2.06
N LEU A 365 -21.76 44.97 1.82
CA LEU A 365 -21.57 45.94 2.90
C LEU A 365 -22.86 45.88 3.71
N LEU A 366 -22.80 45.25 4.88
CA LEU A 366 -23.91 45.30 5.82
C LEU A 366 -24.12 46.79 6.12
N PRO A 367 -25.37 47.30 6.03
CA PRO A 367 -25.65 48.65 6.48
C PRO A 367 -25.18 48.77 7.94
N ASP A 368 -24.42 49.83 8.26
CA ASP A 368 -23.90 50.06 9.62
C ASP A 368 -25.02 50.12 10.68
N ASP A 369 -26.25 50.41 10.26
CA ASP A 369 -27.43 50.46 11.12
C ASP A 369 -28.47 49.41 10.72
N HIS A 370 -28.51 48.30 11.45
CA HIS A 370 -29.62 47.34 11.41
C HIS A 370 -30.41 47.43 12.71
N ALA A 371 -31.73 47.62 12.64
CA ALA A 371 -32.63 47.80 13.81
C ALA A 371 -32.61 46.65 14.84
N ASN A 372 -31.91 45.55 14.56
CA ASN A 372 -31.81 44.36 15.41
C ASN A 372 -30.44 44.20 16.09
N LEU A 373 -29.47 45.08 15.81
CA LEU A 373 -28.18 45.11 16.51
C LEU A 373 -28.31 45.99 17.76
N ARG A 374 -28.50 45.35 18.91
CA ARG A 374 -28.49 46.04 20.21
C ARG A 374 -27.06 46.17 20.70
N GLY A 375 -26.61 47.40 20.92
CA GLY A 375 -25.28 47.72 21.42
C GLY A 375 -25.02 47.19 22.83
N SER A 376 -23.75 47.17 23.24
CA SER A 376 -23.26 46.64 24.52
C SER A 376 -23.94 47.25 25.76
N ALA A 377 -24.56 48.43 25.64
CA ALA A 377 -25.32 49.07 26.71
C ALA A 377 -26.66 48.38 27.06
N TYR A 378 -27.14 47.42 26.26
CA TYR A 378 -28.41 46.72 26.51
C TYR A 378 -28.30 45.62 27.58
N TYR A 379 -27.09 45.23 27.99
CA TYR A 379 -26.83 44.11 28.91
C TYR A 379 -26.39 44.55 30.32
N HIS A 380 -26.70 45.79 30.72
CA HIS A 380 -26.43 46.28 32.09
C HIS A 380 -27.64 46.22 33.00
#